data_AF-A0A9E1KW72-F1
#
_entry.id   AF-A0A9E1KW72-F1
#
_cell.length_a   1.000
_cell.length_b   1.000
_cell.length_c   1.000
_cell.angle_alpha   90.00
_cell.angle_beta   90.00
_cell.angle_gamma   90.00
#
_symmetry.space_group_name_H-M   'P 1'
#
loop_
_entity.id
_entity.type
_entity.pdbx_description
1 polymer ?
#
loop_
_entity_poly.entity_id
_entity_poly.type
_entity_poly.pdbx_seq_one_letter_code
_entity_poly.pdbx_strand_id
1 'polypeptide(L)'
;MMIRGKRHIILLFIVFFFGYMLFSIYEEVKQKTIDDFNSQQLILAKQAARGIENYFKHFFLELTHLSSFNDVILSNSRGRKILTDFYKINSDQINAITHVNAAGKIIYTVPSNSNAIGVDISHQKHVQTILKTHKPVISDV
;
A
#
# COMPACT_ATOMS: atom_id res chain seq x y z
N MET A 1 59.89 -39.81 26.25
CA MET A 1 59.32 -38.46 26.37
C MET A 1 58.83 -37.88 25.03
N MET A 2 59.51 -38.15 23.90
CA MET A 2 59.19 -37.60 22.57
C MET A 2 57.84 -38.05 21.95
N ILE A 3 57.31 -39.22 22.33
CA ILE A 3 56.03 -39.76 21.81
C ILE A 3 54.81 -39.05 22.44
N ARG A 4 54.95 -38.55 23.68
CA ARG A 4 53.87 -37.87 24.42
C ARG A 4 53.58 -36.48 23.82
N GLY A 5 54.63 -35.73 23.46
CA GLY A 5 54.50 -34.43 22.79
C GLY A 5 53.80 -34.50 21.42
N LYS A 6 54.09 -35.54 20.61
CA LYS A 6 53.42 -35.74 19.32
C LYS A 6 51.91 -35.97 19.45
N ARG A 7 51.45 -36.66 20.50
CA ARG A 7 50.02 -36.87 20.77
C ARG A 7 49.28 -35.57 21.09
N HIS A 8 49.89 -34.67 21.85
CA HIS A 8 49.29 -33.36 22.17
C HIS A 8 49.18 -32.47 20.92
N ILE A 9 50.19 -32.50 20.04
CA ILE A 9 50.15 -31.76 18.77
C ILE A 9 49.04 -32.28 17.85
N ILE A 10 48.86 -33.60 17.75
CA ILE A 10 47.78 -34.20 16.96
C ILE A 10 46.41 -33.80 17.51
N LEU A 11 46.22 -33.82 18.84
CA LEU A 11 44.97 -33.39 19.47
C LEU A 11 44.67 -31.92 19.20
N LEU A 12 45.67 -31.03 19.27
CA LEU A 12 45.51 -29.61 18.94
C LEU A 12 45.12 -29.41 17.47
N PHE A 13 45.72 -30.16 16.56
CA PHE A 13 45.38 -30.09 15.14
C PHE A 13 43.93 -30.54 14.89
N ILE A 14 43.49 -31.61 15.56
CA ILE A 14 42.10 -32.09 15.49
C ILE A 14 41.14 -31.01 15.99
N VAL A 15 41.42 -30.41 17.16
CA VAL A 15 40.58 -29.34 17.73
C VAL A 15 40.51 -28.14 16.77
N PHE A 16 41.65 -27.73 16.21
CA PHE A 16 41.70 -26.63 15.26
C PHE A 16 40.91 -26.95 13.99
N PHE A 17 41.05 -28.16 13.45
CA PHE A 17 40.34 -28.60 12.25
C PHE A 17 38.82 -28.61 12.47
N PHE A 18 38.35 -29.17 13.59
CA PHE A 18 36.92 -29.15 13.93
C PHE A 18 36.42 -27.73 14.19
N GLY A 19 37.20 -26.89 14.87
CA GLY A 19 36.87 -25.48 15.09
C GLY A 19 36.71 -24.72 13.77
N TYR A 20 37.63 -24.93 12.83
CA TYR A 20 37.57 -24.34 11.49
C TYR A 20 36.35 -24.84 10.71
N MET A 21 36.09 -26.15 10.73
CA MET A 21 34.94 -26.74 10.04
C MET A 21 33.61 -26.18 10.58
N LEU A 22 33.47 -26.08 11.90
CA LEU A 22 32.29 -25.48 12.53
C LEU A 22 32.14 -24.00 12.18
N PHE A 23 33.23 -23.24 12.18
CA PHE A 23 33.22 -21.83 11.78
C PHE A 23 32.81 -21.66 10.32
N SER A 24 33.31 -22.49 9.42
CA SER A 24 32.94 -22.48 8.00
C SER A 24 31.46 -22.73 7.80
N ILE A 25 30.90 -23.74 8.49
CA ILE A 25 29.46 -24.05 8.44
C ILE A 25 28.64 -22.87 9.00
N TYR A 26 29.10 -22.28 10.10
CA TYR A 26 28.42 -21.14 10.71
C TYR A 26 28.33 -19.94 9.75
N GLU A 27 29.44 -19.54 9.12
CA GLU A 27 29.43 -18.42 8.17
C GLU A 27 28.58 -18.71 6.94
N GLU A 28 28.60 -19.95 6.41
CA GLU A 28 27.74 -20.35 5.30
C GLU A 28 26.24 -20.25 5.66
N VAL A 29 25.84 -20.82 6.81
CA VAL A 29 24.46 -20.79 7.28
C VAL A 29 24.00 -19.36 7.56
N LYS A 30 24.87 -18.55 8.18
CA LYS A 30 24.60 -17.14 8.46
C LYS A 30 24.37 -16.36 7.17
N GLN A 31 25.25 -16.50 6.18
CA GLN A 31 25.11 -15.82 4.90
C GLN A 31 23.82 -16.24 4.20
N LYS A 32 23.55 -17.54 4.12
CA LYS A 32 22.31 -18.06 3.52
C LYS A 32 21.06 -17.54 4.23
N THR A 33 21.09 -17.48 5.56
CA THR A 33 19.97 -16.97 6.37
C THR A 33 19.72 -15.48 6.09
N ILE A 34 20.77 -14.67 5.92
CA ILE A 34 20.65 -13.26 5.56
C ILE A 34 20.05 -13.11 4.16
N ASP A 35 20.53 -13.90 3.19
CA ASP A 35 20.06 -13.84 1.81
C ASP A 35 18.58 -14.27 1.68
N ASP A 36 18.20 -15.34 2.40
CA ASP A 36 16.80 -15.80 2.48
C ASP A 36 15.91 -14.74 3.15
N PHE A 37 16.39 -14.12 4.25
CA PHE A 37 15.65 -13.06 4.94
C PHE A 37 15.44 -11.84 4.04
N ASN A 38 16.48 -11.37 3.35
CA ASN A 38 16.38 -10.25 2.40
C ASN A 38 15.43 -10.55 1.25
N SER A 39 15.46 -11.79 0.74
CA SER A 39 14.55 -12.25 -0.31
C SER A 39 13.09 -12.22 0.17
N GLN A 40 12.82 -12.67 1.38
CA GLN A 40 11.49 -12.62 1.98
C GLN A 40 11.00 -11.18 2.19
N GLN A 41 11.86 -10.29 2.70
CA GLN A 41 11.54 -8.87 2.85
C GLN A 41 11.16 -8.24 1.51
N LEU A 42 11.90 -8.54 0.44
CA LEU A 42 11.59 -8.04 -0.90
C LEU A 42 10.24 -8.57 -1.43
N ILE A 43 9.93 -9.84 -1.17
CA ILE A 43 8.64 -10.43 -1.56
C ILE A 43 7.48 -9.74 -0.82
N LEU A 44 7.61 -9.56 0.50
CA LEU A 44 6.61 -8.87 1.32
C LEU A 44 6.41 -7.43 0.88
N ALA A 45 7.49 -6.69 0.61
CA ALA A 45 7.42 -5.33 0.10
C ALA A 45 6.70 -5.25 -1.24
N LYS A 46 7.00 -6.17 -2.18
CA LYS A 46 6.30 -6.26 -3.46
C LYS A 46 4.83 -6.62 -3.30
N GLN A 47 4.49 -7.50 -2.38
CA GLN A 47 3.11 -7.88 -2.10
C GLN A 47 2.31 -6.71 -1.52
N ALA A 48 2.89 -5.99 -0.56
CA ALA A 48 2.28 -4.79 0.00
C ALA A 48 2.07 -3.71 -1.08
N ALA A 49 3.09 -3.43 -1.91
CA ALA A 49 2.99 -2.47 -3.00
C ALA A 49 1.86 -2.84 -3.98
N ARG A 50 1.80 -4.10 -4.44
CA ARG A 50 0.71 -4.58 -5.31
C ARG A 50 -0.65 -4.50 -4.64
N GLY A 51 -0.74 -4.78 -3.34
CA GLY A 51 -1.97 -4.65 -2.57
C GLY A 51 -2.50 -3.23 -2.59
N ILE A 52 -1.62 -2.25 -2.34
CA ILE A 52 -1.94 -0.83 -2.38
C ILE A 52 -2.34 -0.39 -3.80
N GLU A 53 -1.57 -0.76 -4.82
CA GLU A 53 -1.88 -0.45 -6.22
C GLU A 53 -3.25 -1.00 -6.64
N ASN A 54 -3.53 -2.26 -6.31
CA ASN A 54 -4.81 -2.91 -6.63
C ASN A 54 -5.99 -2.25 -5.91
N TYR A 55 -5.80 -1.87 -4.65
CA TYR A 55 -6.81 -1.16 -3.86
C TYR A 55 -7.21 0.15 -4.52
N PHE A 56 -6.23 1.00 -4.87
CA PHE A 56 -6.52 2.26 -5.54
C PHE A 56 -7.08 2.06 -6.95
N LYS A 57 -6.55 1.08 -7.70
CA LYS A 57 -7.05 0.76 -9.05
C LYS A 57 -8.51 0.31 -9.02
N HIS A 58 -8.91 -0.45 -8.01
CA HIS A 58 -10.30 -0.90 -7.83
C HIS A 58 -11.25 0.30 -7.69
N PHE A 59 -11.02 1.18 -6.71
CA PHE A 59 -11.88 2.34 -6.50
C PHE A 59 -11.79 3.36 -7.62
N PHE A 60 -10.63 3.51 -8.26
CA PHE A 60 -10.49 4.34 -9.45
C PHE A 60 -11.46 3.90 -10.56
N LEU A 61 -11.51 2.59 -10.85
CA LEU A 61 -12.38 2.06 -11.89
C LEU A 61 -13.86 2.20 -11.52
N GLU A 62 -14.23 1.90 -10.27
CA GLU A 62 -15.61 2.00 -9.81
C GLU A 62 -16.12 3.44 -9.81
N LEU A 63 -15.36 4.38 -9.25
CA LEU A 63 -15.75 5.79 -9.22
C LEU A 63 -15.79 6.39 -10.63
N THR A 64 -14.86 6.00 -11.52
CA THR A 64 -14.91 6.42 -12.93
C THR A 64 -16.18 5.91 -13.60
N HIS A 65 -16.54 4.64 -13.39
CA HIS A 65 -17.76 4.06 -13.93
C HIS A 65 -19.02 4.77 -13.39
N LEU A 66 -19.09 4.99 -12.07
CA LEU A 66 -20.21 5.73 -11.46
C LEU A 66 -20.32 7.16 -11.98
N SER A 67 -19.19 7.85 -12.18
CA SER A 67 -19.17 9.22 -12.71
C SER A 67 -19.63 9.32 -14.17
N SER A 68 -19.73 8.20 -14.90
CA SER A 68 -20.25 8.17 -16.27
C SER A 68 -21.78 8.21 -16.34
N PHE A 69 -22.48 7.95 -15.23
CA PHE A 69 -23.94 7.92 -15.22
C PHE A 69 -24.52 9.33 -15.24
N ASN A 70 -25.43 9.60 -16.17
CA ASN A 70 -26.10 10.91 -16.29
C ASN A 70 -26.75 11.36 -14.98
N ASP A 71 -27.38 10.45 -14.23
CA ASP A 71 -27.98 10.76 -12.93
C ASP A 71 -26.95 11.25 -11.90
N VAL A 72 -25.74 10.67 -11.93
CA VAL A 72 -24.62 11.04 -11.05
C VAL A 72 -24.05 12.39 -11.49
N ILE A 73 -23.81 12.60 -12.79
CA ILE A 73 -23.34 13.88 -13.35
C ILE A 73 -24.28 15.03 -12.98
N LEU A 74 -25.59 14.81 -13.12
CA LEU A 74 -26.61 15.81 -12.78
C LEU A 74 -26.84 15.94 -11.26
N SER A 75 -26.26 15.06 -10.45
CA SER A 75 -26.45 15.01 -8.99
C SER A 75 -27.92 15.03 -8.58
N ASN A 76 -28.77 14.35 -9.36
CA ASN A 76 -30.21 14.29 -9.08
C ASN A 76 -30.50 13.28 -7.95
N SER A 77 -31.76 13.13 -7.55
CA SER A 77 -32.15 12.22 -6.47
C SER A 77 -31.69 10.77 -6.72
N ARG A 78 -31.76 10.30 -7.97
CA ARG A 78 -31.31 8.96 -8.36
C ARG A 78 -29.80 8.83 -8.30
N GLY A 79 -29.04 9.80 -8.80
CA GLY A 79 -27.59 9.82 -8.73
C GLY A 79 -27.07 9.85 -7.30
N ARG A 80 -27.68 10.68 -6.45
CA ARG A 80 -27.37 10.72 -5.00
C ARG A 80 -27.66 9.38 -4.34
N LYS A 81 -28.75 8.70 -4.71
CA LYS A 81 -29.05 7.36 -4.21
C LYS A 81 -28.00 6.34 -4.65
N ILE A 82 -27.55 6.37 -5.89
CA ILE A 82 -26.46 5.51 -6.40
C ILE A 82 -25.19 5.70 -5.56
N LEU A 83 -24.77 6.95 -5.35
CA LEU A 83 -23.58 7.25 -4.54
C LEU A 83 -23.76 6.85 -3.07
N THR A 84 -24.96 7.03 -2.52
CA THR A 84 -25.30 6.61 -1.15
C THR A 84 -25.21 5.10 -0.98
N ASP A 85 -25.80 4.34 -1.91
CA ASP A 85 -25.83 2.88 -1.84
C ASP A 85 -24.42 2.32 -2.01
N PHE A 86 -23.63 2.88 -2.93
CA PHE A 86 -22.24 2.53 -3.10
C PHE A 86 -21.39 2.83 -1.85
N TYR A 87 -21.59 3.99 -1.21
CA TYR A 87 -20.95 4.30 0.07
C TYR A 87 -21.33 3.29 1.15
N LYS A 88 -22.61 2.94 1.29
CA LYS A 88 -23.06 2.00 2.33
C LYS A 88 -22.38 0.63 2.20
N ILE A 89 -22.29 0.12 0.97
CA ILE A 89 -21.64 -1.16 0.67
C ILE A 89 -20.14 -1.13 1.02
N ASN A 90 -19.50 0.04 0.88
CA ASN A 90 -18.06 0.21 1.05
C ASN A 90 -17.67 1.05 2.27
N SER A 91 -18.57 1.21 3.25
CA SER A 91 -18.39 2.17 4.36
C SER A 91 -17.22 1.85 5.29
N ASP A 92 -16.78 0.58 5.31
CA ASP A 92 -15.57 0.16 6.03
C ASP A 92 -14.27 0.62 5.35
N GLN A 93 -14.32 0.96 4.06
CA GLN A 93 -13.16 1.30 3.22
C GLN A 93 -13.18 2.75 2.71
N ILE A 94 -14.37 3.35 2.60
CA ILE A 94 -14.58 4.71 2.11
C ILE A 94 -15.12 5.58 3.24
N ASN A 95 -14.34 6.60 3.63
CA ASN A 95 -14.77 7.54 4.67
C ASN A 95 -15.91 8.46 4.20
N ALA A 96 -15.82 8.97 2.96
CA ALA A 96 -16.85 9.79 2.36
C ALA A 96 -16.78 9.80 0.83
N ILE A 97 -17.91 10.07 0.18
CA ILE A 97 -18.01 10.34 -1.26
C ILE A 97 -18.61 11.72 -1.43
N THR A 98 -17.89 12.58 -2.14
CA THR A 98 -18.24 13.98 -2.32
C THR A 98 -18.32 14.31 -3.80
N HIS A 99 -19.44 14.89 -4.22
CA HIS A 99 -19.61 15.43 -5.56
C HIS A 99 -19.37 16.95 -5.53
N VAL A 100 -18.48 17.40 -6.41
CA VAL A 100 -18.02 18.79 -6.54
C VAL A 100 -18.44 19.32 -7.91
N ASN A 101 -18.91 20.56 -7.98
CA ASN A 101 -19.24 21.20 -9.25
C ASN A 101 -18.01 21.78 -9.98
N ALA A 102 -18.21 22.33 -11.18
CA ALA A 102 -17.14 22.91 -12.00
C ALA A 102 -16.42 24.11 -11.34
N ALA A 103 -17.03 24.76 -10.34
CA ALA A 103 -16.41 25.84 -9.58
C ALA A 103 -15.61 25.33 -8.36
N GLY A 104 -15.55 24.01 -8.14
CA GLY A 104 -14.87 23.42 -6.98
C GLY A 104 -15.68 23.46 -5.69
N LYS A 105 -17.00 23.71 -5.75
CA LYS A 105 -17.88 23.68 -4.57
C LYS A 105 -18.56 22.33 -4.38
N ILE A 106 -18.65 21.87 -3.14
CA ILE A 106 -19.33 20.63 -2.79
C ILE A 106 -20.84 20.81 -2.98
N ILE A 107 -21.46 19.97 -3.82
CA ILE A 107 -22.92 19.99 -4.06
C ILE A 107 -23.65 18.82 -3.39
N TYR A 108 -22.91 17.77 -3.04
CA TYR A 108 -23.43 16.60 -2.34
C TYR A 108 -22.30 15.85 -1.66
N THR A 109 -22.57 15.28 -0.49
CA THR A 109 -21.62 14.41 0.22
C THR A 109 -22.35 13.32 1.00
N VAL A 110 -21.76 12.14 1.08
CA VAL A 110 -22.19 11.03 1.93
C VAL A 110 -20.98 10.50 2.70
N PRO A 111 -21.04 10.33 4.03
CA PRO A 111 -22.18 10.58 4.91
C PRO A 111 -22.57 12.07 4.93
N SER A 112 -23.85 12.34 5.17
CA SER A 112 -24.38 13.70 5.07
C SER A 112 -23.71 14.63 6.09
N ASN A 113 -23.16 15.74 5.61
CA ASN A 113 -22.59 16.79 6.43
C ASN A 113 -23.07 18.15 5.90
N SER A 114 -24.00 18.78 6.61
CA SER A 114 -24.56 20.08 6.24
C SER A 114 -23.52 21.19 6.18
N ASN A 115 -22.46 21.10 6.98
CA ASN A 115 -21.41 22.12 7.02
C ASN A 115 -20.45 22.00 5.84
N ALA A 116 -20.44 20.87 5.13
CA ALA A 116 -19.59 20.65 3.97
C ALA A 116 -20.25 21.12 2.66
N ILE A 117 -21.59 21.05 2.57
CA ILE A 117 -22.30 21.42 1.34
C ILE A 117 -22.17 22.93 1.09
N GLY A 118 -21.74 23.30 -0.11
CA GLY A 118 -21.50 24.69 -0.53
C GLY A 118 -20.08 25.19 -0.26
N VAL A 119 -19.27 24.46 0.51
CA VAL A 119 -17.87 24.80 0.77
C VAL A 119 -17.06 24.72 -0.52
N ASP A 120 -16.24 25.75 -0.75
CA ASP A 120 -15.30 25.82 -1.87
C ASP A 120 -14.00 25.12 -1.49
N ILE A 121 -13.68 24.07 -2.24
CA ILE A 121 -12.45 23.28 -2.10
C ILE A 121 -11.55 23.39 -3.34
N SER A 122 -11.82 24.32 -4.25
CA SER A 122 -11.00 24.58 -5.45
C SER A 122 -9.55 24.95 -5.13
N HIS A 123 -9.25 25.36 -3.90
CA HIS A 123 -7.90 25.65 -3.43
C HIS A 123 -7.07 24.37 -3.17
N GLN A 124 -7.70 23.20 -3.08
CA GLN A 124 -7.00 21.94 -2.83
C GLN A 124 -6.30 21.43 -4.09
N LYS A 125 -5.03 21.05 -3.98
CA LYS A 125 -4.17 20.67 -5.12
C LYS A 125 -4.77 19.57 -6.00
N HIS A 126 -5.38 18.55 -5.41
CA HIS A 126 -6.00 17.45 -6.16
C HIS A 126 -7.27 17.89 -6.89
N VAL A 127 -8.06 18.80 -6.30
CA VAL A 127 -9.23 19.42 -6.94
C VAL A 127 -8.80 20.29 -8.13
N GLN A 128 -7.76 21.10 -7.98
CA GLN A 128 -7.20 21.87 -9.10
C GLN A 128 -6.73 20.97 -10.25
N THR A 129 -6.09 19.86 -9.91
CA THR A 129 -5.56 18.93 -10.90
C THR A 129 -6.67 18.25 -11.68
N ILE A 130 -7.72 17.75 -11.01
CA ILE A 130 -8.86 17.13 -11.71
C ILE A 130 -9.65 18.14 -12.52
N LEU A 131 -9.87 19.37 -12.03
CA LEU A 131 -10.54 20.43 -12.79
C LEU A 131 -9.75 20.85 -14.04
N LYS A 132 -8.42 20.85 -13.97
CA LYS A 132 -7.56 21.17 -15.12
C LYS A 132 -7.46 20.03 -16.12
N THR A 133 -7.29 18.80 -15.64
CA THR A 133 -6.94 17.65 -16.48
C THR A 133 -8.14 16.81 -16.89
N HIS A 134 -9.25 16.91 -16.16
CA HIS A 134 -10.43 16.02 -16.27
C HIS A 134 -10.08 14.54 -16.17
N LYS A 135 -8.96 14.22 -15.51
CA LYS A 135 -8.51 12.84 -15.24
C LYS A 135 -8.62 12.58 -13.74
N PRO A 136 -9.01 11.37 -13.31
CA PRO A 136 -9.04 11.09 -11.89
C PRO A 136 -7.62 11.14 -11.30
N VAL A 137 -7.52 11.62 -10.06
CA VAL A 137 -6.25 11.91 -9.37
C VAL A 137 -6.26 11.25 -8.00
N ILE A 138 -5.12 10.69 -7.60
CA ILE A 138 -4.85 10.29 -6.23
C ILE A 138 -4.01 11.40 -5.60
N SER A 139 -4.45 11.94 -4.46
CA SER A 139 -3.69 12.96 -3.73
C SER A 139 -2.66 12.32 -2.81
N ASP A 140 -1.47 12.90 -2.74
CA ASP A 140 -0.59 12.70 -1.59
C ASP A 140 -1.27 13.33 -0.35
N VAL A 141 -1.34 12.58 0.74
CA VAL A 141 -1.92 13.02 2.03
C VAL A 141 -0.91 13.86 2.79
#